data_AF-A0A2T1CAP7-F1
#
_entry.id   AF-A0A2T1CAP7-F1
#
_cell.length_a   1.000
_cell.length_b   1.000
_cell.length_c   1.000
_cell.angle_alpha   90.00
_cell.angle_beta   90.00
_cell.angle_gamma   90.00
#
_symmetry.space_group_name_H-M   'P 1'
#
loop_
_entity.id
_entity.type
_entity.pdbx_description
1 polymer ?
#
loop_
_entity_poly.entity_id
_entity_poly.type
_entity_poly.pdbx_seq_one_letter_code
_entity_poly.pdbx_strand_id
1 'polypeptide(L)'
;MSFLELFSKETCPQFQEQIKADLGYFKHGTVSLDKAMEAIRGVVAIEEAYRDAELQATIQIVGSALGFVGIVASVAPYLIKKDPPDRKFYLPLSNIEIPSFILVLVISLSAGFGVWMSVWAIAQLKKILPKIKQRLPFR
;
A
#
# COMPACT_ATOMS: atom_id res chain seq x y z
N MET A 1 -67.40 -35.16 -15.55
CA MET A 1 -66.57 -35.87 -14.55
C MET A 1 -65.41 -36.64 -15.19
N SER A 2 -65.51 -37.17 -16.42
CA SER A 2 -64.45 -38.02 -17.03
C SER A 2 -63.08 -37.36 -17.23
N PHE A 3 -63.02 -36.04 -17.39
CA PHE A 3 -61.75 -35.32 -17.56
C PHE A 3 -60.82 -35.48 -16.36
N LEU A 4 -61.31 -35.29 -15.12
CA LEU A 4 -60.50 -35.42 -13.90
C LEU A 4 -60.04 -36.86 -13.66
N GLU A 5 -60.83 -37.84 -14.08
CA GLU A 5 -60.52 -39.27 -13.91
C GLU A 5 -59.45 -39.74 -14.91
N LEU A 6 -59.55 -39.29 -16.17
CA LEU A 6 -58.54 -39.50 -17.21
C LEU A 6 -57.22 -38.78 -16.85
N PHE A 7 -57.33 -37.53 -16.39
CA PHE A 7 -56.19 -36.72 -15.97
C PHE A 7 -55.51 -37.33 -14.74
N SER A 8 -56.27 -37.84 -13.76
CA SER A 8 -55.74 -38.48 -12.56
C SER A 8 -55.03 -39.82 -12.84
N LYS A 9 -55.51 -40.61 -13.80
CA LYS A 9 -54.94 -41.95 -14.08
C LYS A 9 -53.81 -41.93 -15.09
N GLU A 10 -53.91 -41.15 -16.16
CA GLU A 10 -52.94 -41.20 -17.26
C GLU A 10 -51.97 -40.02 -17.27
N THR A 11 -52.44 -38.79 -17.01
CA THR A 11 -51.63 -37.59 -17.23
C THR A 11 -50.90 -37.12 -15.97
N CYS A 12 -51.49 -37.32 -14.79
CA CYS A 12 -50.94 -36.94 -13.48
C CYS A 12 -49.57 -37.56 -13.16
N PRO A 13 -49.31 -38.86 -13.43
CA PRO A 13 -48.01 -39.48 -13.14
C PRO A 13 -46.87 -38.86 -13.95
N GLN A 14 -47.12 -38.56 -15.24
CA GLN A 14 -46.13 -37.94 -16.13
C GLN A 14 -45.79 -36.51 -15.67
N PHE A 15 -46.78 -35.72 -15.27
CA PHE A 15 -46.53 -34.37 -14.75
C PHE A 15 -45.77 -34.39 -13.42
N GLN A 16 -46.05 -35.35 -12.53
CA GLN A 16 -45.29 -35.50 -11.29
C GLN A 16 -43.82 -35.85 -11.55
N GLU A 17 -43.55 -36.70 -12.54
CA GLU A 17 -42.19 -37.09 -12.89
C GLU A 17 -41.40 -35.92 -13.49
N GLN A 18 -42.02 -35.13 -14.38
CA GLN A 18 -41.42 -33.91 -14.93
C GLN A 18 -41.12 -32.86 -13.85
N ILE A 19 -42.07 -32.58 -12.96
CA ILE A 19 -41.87 -31.65 -11.84
C ILE A 19 -40.73 -32.11 -10.94
N LYS A 20 -40.62 -33.43 -10.69
CA LYS A 20 -39.54 -34.01 -9.87
C LYS A 20 -38.17 -33.92 -10.54
N ALA A 21 -38.12 -34.13 -11.86
CA ALA A 21 -36.91 -33.95 -12.65
C ALA A 21 -36.45 -32.48 -12.66
N ASP A 22 -37.38 -31.54 -12.88
CA ASP A 22 -37.11 -30.10 -12.84
C ASP A 22 -36.66 -29.66 -11.44
N LEU A 23 -37.31 -30.12 -10.36
CA LEU A 23 -36.85 -29.85 -8.99
C LEU A 23 -35.45 -30.41 -8.73
N GLY A 24 -35.14 -31.60 -9.25
CA GLY A 24 -33.80 -32.19 -9.19
C GLY A 24 -32.76 -31.34 -9.91
N TYR A 25 -33.10 -30.81 -11.08
CA TYR A 25 -32.25 -29.92 -11.86
C TYR A 25 -32.04 -28.57 -11.16
N PHE A 26 -33.09 -27.97 -10.58
CA PHE A 26 -32.97 -26.76 -9.76
C PHE A 26 -32.07 -26.98 -8.55
N LYS A 27 -32.22 -28.11 -7.85
CA LYS A 27 -31.36 -28.47 -6.72
C LYS A 27 -29.90 -28.57 -7.13
N HIS A 28 -29.61 -29.14 -8.31
CA HIS A 28 -28.26 -29.19 -8.86
C HIS A 28 -27.77 -27.79 -9.30
N GLY A 29 -28.60 -26.96 -9.91
CA GLY A 29 -28.26 -25.59 -10.29
C GLY A 29 -27.93 -24.71 -9.09
N THR A 30 -28.58 -24.94 -7.95
CA THR A 30 -28.33 -24.23 -6.69
C THR A 30 -26.89 -24.46 -6.20
N VAL A 31 -26.36 -25.68 -6.33
CA VAL A 31 -24.96 -26.00 -5.96
C VAL A 31 -23.95 -25.20 -6.79
N SER A 32 -24.21 -25.04 -8.08
CA SER A 32 -23.35 -24.22 -8.95
C SER A 32 -23.44 -22.73 -8.60
N LEU A 33 -24.63 -22.27 -8.20
CA LEU A 33 -24.86 -20.88 -7.78
C LEU A 33 -24.19 -20.58 -6.43
N ASP A 34 -24.24 -21.51 -5.48
CA ASP A 34 -23.51 -21.41 -4.21
C ASP A 34 -22.00 -21.33 -4.44
N LYS A 35 -21.47 -22.14 -5.36
CA LYS A 35 -20.05 -22.10 -5.73
C LYS A 35 -19.65 -20.78 -6.40
N ALA A 36 -20.52 -20.24 -7.26
CA ALA A 36 -20.30 -18.93 -7.88
C ALA A 36 -20.37 -17.81 -6.82
N MET A 37 -21.31 -17.88 -5.89
CA MET A 37 -21.44 -16.94 -4.76
C MET A 37 -20.20 -16.98 -3.86
N GLU A 38 -19.68 -18.16 -3.54
CA GLU A 38 -18.46 -18.35 -2.76
C GLU A 38 -17.25 -17.76 -3.49
N ALA A 39 -17.13 -17.97 -4.80
CA ALA A 39 -16.09 -17.36 -5.62
C ALA A 39 -16.17 -15.82 -5.65
N ILE A 40 -17.38 -15.25 -5.80
CA ILE A 40 -17.59 -13.80 -5.75
C ILE A 40 -17.17 -13.24 -4.40
N ARG A 41 -17.56 -13.88 -3.29
CA ARG A 41 -17.14 -13.48 -1.93
C ARG A 41 -15.63 -13.56 -1.76
N GLY A 42 -15.00 -14.60 -2.31
CA GLY A 42 -13.55 -14.75 -2.31
C GLY A 42 -12.86 -13.60 -3.03
N VAL A 43 -13.33 -13.22 -4.22
CA VAL A 43 -12.78 -12.09 -5.00
C VAL A 43 -12.95 -10.77 -4.25
N VAL A 44 -14.14 -10.51 -3.69
CA VAL A 44 -14.40 -9.28 -2.93
C VAL A 44 -13.52 -9.20 -1.68
N ALA A 45 -13.33 -10.30 -0.95
CA ALA A 45 -12.46 -10.32 0.23
C ALA A 45 -10.99 -10.04 -0.11
N ILE A 46 -10.50 -10.55 -1.26
CA ILE A 46 -9.15 -10.26 -1.74
C ILE A 46 -9.00 -8.78 -2.12
N GLU A 47 -9.98 -8.23 -2.85
CA GLU A 47 -9.94 -6.83 -3.27
C GLU A 47 -10.04 -5.87 -2.09
N GLU A 48 -10.84 -6.21 -1.09
CA GLU A 48 -10.94 -5.45 0.15
C GLU A 48 -9.62 -5.48 0.94
N ALA A 49 -9.00 -6.66 1.08
CA ALA A 49 -7.69 -6.80 1.73
C ALA A 49 -6.57 -6.04 0.98
N TYR A 50 -6.59 -6.06 -0.35
CA TYR A 50 -5.63 -5.32 -1.18
C TYR A 50 -5.79 -3.81 -0.99
N ARG A 51 -7.04 -3.32 -1.04
CA ARG A 51 -7.35 -1.90 -0.89
C ARG A 51 -7.00 -1.39 0.52
N ASP A 52 -7.24 -2.19 1.55
CA ASP A 52 -6.84 -1.85 2.92
C ASP A 52 -5.31 -1.78 3.08
N ALA A 53 -4.58 -2.74 2.50
CA ALA A 53 -3.11 -2.73 2.49
C ALA A 53 -2.54 -1.51 1.75
N GLU A 54 -3.11 -1.13 0.60
CA GLU A 54 -2.70 0.05 -0.16
C GLU A 54 -2.98 1.34 0.61
N LEU A 55 -4.14 1.44 1.25
CA LEU A 55 -4.51 2.57 2.09
C LEU A 55 -3.56 2.69 3.28
N GLN A 56 -3.28 1.58 3.98
CA GLN A 56 -2.36 1.56 5.12
C GLN A 56 -0.94 2.01 4.72
N ALA A 57 -0.42 1.52 3.59
CA ALA A 57 0.88 1.93 3.06
C ALA A 57 0.90 3.44 2.74
N THR A 58 -0.15 3.95 2.13
CA THR A 58 -0.29 5.37 1.80
C THR A 58 -0.30 6.24 3.06
N ILE A 59 -1.11 5.88 4.06
CA ILE A 59 -1.19 6.60 5.34
C ILE A 59 0.15 6.55 6.07
N GLN A 60 0.87 5.42 6.05
CA GLN A 60 2.19 5.30 6.68
C GLN A 60 3.23 6.21 6.00
N ILE A 61 3.25 6.26 4.67
CA ILE A 61 4.16 7.13 3.92
C ILE A 61 3.85 8.60 4.20
N VAL A 62 2.58 9.01 4.06
CA VAL A 62 2.16 10.39 4.27
C VAL A 62 2.37 10.81 5.73
N GLY A 63 2.01 9.96 6.68
CA GLY A 63 2.17 10.21 8.11
C GLY A 63 3.62 10.34 8.53
N SER A 64 4.50 9.45 8.03
CA SER A 64 5.94 9.55 8.31
C SER A 64 6.55 10.82 7.69
N ALA A 65 6.23 11.13 6.43
CA ALA A 65 6.75 12.32 5.75
C ALA A 65 6.35 13.61 6.48
N LEU A 66 5.07 13.75 6.84
CA LEU A 66 4.58 14.90 7.60
C LEU A 66 5.20 14.96 9.00
N GLY A 67 5.33 13.83 9.69
CA GLY A 67 5.96 13.75 11.01
C GLY A 67 7.40 14.26 11.00
N PHE A 68 8.21 13.82 10.02
CA PHE A 68 9.59 14.29 9.86
C PHE A 68 9.66 15.80 9.60
N VAL A 69 8.83 16.33 8.68
CA VAL A 69 8.81 17.76 8.37
C VAL A 69 8.37 18.60 9.57
N GLY A 70 7.35 18.15 10.32
CA GLY A 70 6.85 18.85 11.51
C GLY A 70 7.91 18.97 12.60
N ILE A 71 8.66 17.91 12.86
CA ILE A 71 9.75 17.93 13.85
C ILE A 71 10.83 18.91 13.41
N VAL A 72 11.30 18.84 12.15
CA VAL A 72 12.33 19.75 11.64
C VAL A 72 11.88 21.22 11.67
N ALA A 73 10.64 21.51 11.27
CA ALA A 73 10.10 22.87 11.31
C ALA A 73 9.97 23.39 12.75
N SER A 74 9.63 22.53 13.72
CA SER A 74 9.49 22.93 15.13
C SER A 74 10.82 23.30 15.79
N VAL A 75 11.93 22.64 15.41
CA VAL A 75 13.27 22.95 15.93
C VAL A 75 14.00 23.99 15.10
N ALA A 76 13.57 24.22 13.85
CA ALA A 76 14.15 25.21 12.96
C ALA A 76 14.29 26.63 13.57
N PRO A 77 13.30 27.22 14.28
CA PRO A 77 13.47 28.56 14.86
C PRO A 77 14.45 28.61 16.04
N TYR A 78 14.73 27.46 16.68
CA TYR A 78 15.73 27.35 17.75
C TYR A 78 17.14 27.17 17.21
N LEU A 79 17.27 26.45 16.08
CA LEU A 79 18.54 26.25 15.37
C LEU A 79 18.91 27.47 14.50
N ILE A 80 17.92 28.17 13.97
CA ILE A 80 18.07 29.36 13.12
C ILE A 80 17.55 30.54 13.93
N LYS A 81 18.45 31.19 14.66
CA LYS A 81 18.14 32.35 15.51
C LYS A 81 17.50 33.46 14.66
N LYS A 82 16.21 33.68 14.86
CA LYS A 82 15.39 34.66 14.14
C LYS A 82 15.71 36.04 14.67
N ASP A 83 16.68 36.68 14.06
CA ASP A 83 17.07 38.05 14.38
C ASP A 83 16.60 39.03 13.31
N PRO A 84 16.39 40.31 13.69
CA PRO A 84 15.81 41.35 12.83
C PRO A 84 16.58 41.50 11.50
N PRO A 85 15.97 42.13 10.46
CA PRO A 85 16.21 41.87 9.03
C PRO A 85 17.60 42.26 8.47
N ASP A 86 18.61 42.42 9.32
CA ASP A 86 19.96 42.80 8.94
C ASP A 86 21.02 41.85 9.53
N ARG A 87 20.72 40.55 9.64
CA ARG A 87 21.70 39.56 10.12
C ARG A 87 22.56 38.98 9.02
N LYS A 88 23.74 39.60 8.89
CA LYS A 88 24.94 38.99 8.29
C LYS A 88 25.32 37.75 9.11
N PHE A 89 25.32 36.58 8.48
CA PHE A 89 25.65 35.30 9.11
C PHE A 89 27.18 35.16 9.19
N TYR A 90 27.75 35.20 10.39
CA TYR A 90 29.18 34.97 10.62
C TYR A 90 29.41 33.50 10.95
N LEU A 91 30.23 32.80 10.16
CA LEU A 91 30.73 31.47 10.51
C LEU A 91 31.75 31.62 11.66
N PRO A 92 31.68 30.80 12.73
CA PRO A 92 32.55 30.93 13.90
C PRO A 92 34.05 30.70 13.61
N LEU A 93 34.39 30.23 12.40
CA LEU A 93 35.76 29.91 11.99
C LEU A 93 36.43 30.97 11.10
N SER A 94 35.69 31.93 10.54
CA SER A 94 36.27 32.96 9.65
C SER A 94 35.30 34.13 9.43
N ASN A 95 35.73 35.35 9.76
CA ASN A 95 35.04 36.62 9.51
C ASN A 95 35.02 36.97 8.01
N ILE A 96 34.33 36.16 7.20
CA ILE A 96 34.11 36.43 5.77
C ILE A 96 32.61 36.66 5.57
N GLU A 97 32.25 37.83 5.05
CA GLU A 97 30.87 38.19 4.72
C GLU A 97 30.43 37.39 3.48
N ILE A 98 29.65 36.32 3.67
CA ILE A 98 29.09 35.54 2.56
C ILE A 98 27.70 36.08 2.24
N PRO A 99 27.44 36.56 1.00
CA PRO A 99 26.11 36.99 0.61
C PRO A 99 25.12 35.82 0.66
N SER A 100 23.87 36.10 1.07
CA SER A 100 22.82 35.09 1.32
C SER A 100 22.62 34.12 0.15
N PHE A 101 22.79 34.59 -1.09
CA PHE A 101 22.76 33.77 -2.30
C PHE A 101 23.79 32.64 -2.29
N ILE A 102 25.05 32.92 -1.92
CA ILE A 102 26.13 31.93 -1.91
C ILE A 102 25.91 30.90 -0.80
N LEU A 103 25.38 31.32 0.34
CA LEU A 103 25.04 30.42 1.44
C LEU A 103 23.96 29.41 1.02
N VAL A 104 22.89 29.87 0.39
CA VAL A 104 21.81 28.99 -0.14
C VAL A 104 22.36 28.05 -1.22
N LEU A 105 23.26 28.53 -2.07
CA LEU A 105 23.90 27.74 -3.12
C LEU A 105 24.75 26.60 -2.51
N VAL A 106 25.54 26.89 -1.48
CA VAL A 106 26.36 25.91 -0.77
C VAL A 106 25.49 24.89 -0.02
N ILE A 107 24.43 25.34 0.66
CA ILE A 107 23.49 24.43 1.34
C ILE A 107 22.83 23.49 0.33
N SER A 108 22.34 24.02 -0.80
CA SER A 108 21.72 23.22 -1.87
C SER A 108 22.70 22.19 -2.45
N LEU A 109 23.94 22.62 -2.75
CA LEU A 109 24.98 21.72 -3.27
C LEU A 109 25.31 20.61 -2.27
N SER A 110 25.43 20.96 -0.98
CA SER A 110 25.74 20.01 0.08
C SER A 110 24.58 19.02 0.34
N ALA A 111 23.34 19.48 0.25
CA ALA A 111 22.15 18.63 0.39
C ALA A 111 22.07 17.60 -0.76
N GLY A 112 22.30 18.06 -2.00
CA GLY A 112 22.37 17.17 -3.16
C GLY A 112 23.48 16.13 -3.04
N PHE A 113 24.66 16.55 -2.59
CA PHE A 113 25.79 15.65 -2.37
C PHE A 113 25.53 14.66 -1.24
N GLY A 114 24.86 15.10 -0.16
CA GLY A 114 24.47 14.24 0.96
C GLY A 114 23.50 13.13 0.56
N VAL A 115 22.49 13.46 -0.26
CA VAL A 115 21.55 12.46 -0.79
C VAL A 115 22.28 11.46 -1.69
N TRP A 116 23.13 11.95 -2.60
CA TRP A 116 23.89 11.08 -3.50
C TRP A 116 24.84 10.15 -2.73
N MET A 117 25.58 10.68 -1.76
CA MET A 117 26.46 9.89 -0.88
C MET A 117 25.68 8.85 -0.08
N SER A 118 24.49 9.18 0.40
CA SER A 118 23.64 8.25 1.16
C SER A 118 23.16 7.10 0.28
N VAL A 119 22.68 7.39 -0.94
CA VAL A 119 22.26 6.38 -1.91
C VAL A 119 23.44 5.49 -2.31
N TRP A 120 24.60 6.08 -2.57
CA TRP A 120 25.81 5.33 -2.92
C TRP A 120 26.28 4.43 -1.78
N ALA A 121 26.28 4.93 -0.54
CA ALA A 121 26.63 4.16 0.65
C ALA A 121 25.70 2.95 0.85
N ILE A 122 24.38 3.12 0.67
CA ILE A 122 23.42 2.01 0.74
C ILE A 122 23.66 0.98 -0.36
N ALA A 123 23.97 1.43 -1.58
CA ALA A 123 24.30 0.54 -2.69
C ALA A 123 25.59 -0.26 -2.43
N GLN A 124 26.63 0.38 -1.88
CA GLN A 124 27.86 -0.30 -1.49
C GLN A 124 27.63 -1.29 -0.36
N LEU A 125 26.80 -0.94 0.63
CA LEU A 125 26.44 -1.84 1.73
C LEU A 125 25.75 -3.10 1.21
N LYS A 126 24.77 -2.95 0.30
CA LYS A 126 24.08 -4.09 -0.35
C LYS A 126 25.03 -5.00 -1.13
N LYS A 127 26.08 -4.45 -1.75
CA LYS A 127 27.08 -5.22 -2.50
C LYS A 127 28.04 -5.97 -1.58
N ILE A 128 28.39 -5.40 -0.43
CA ILE A 128 29.34 -5.98 0.53
C ILE A 128 28.66 -7.04 1.42
N LEU A 129 27.37 -6.88 1.73
CA LEU A 129 26.59 -7.78 2.59
C LEU A 129 26.63 -9.27 2.16
N PRO A 130 26.37 -9.65 0.89
CA PRO A 130 26.43 -11.05 0.46
C PRO A 130 27.86 -11.60 0.47
N LYS A 131 28.86 -10.75 0.22
CA LYS A 131 30.29 -11.12 0.22
C LYS A 131 30.81 -11.40 1.63
N ILE A 132 30.31 -10.68 2.64
CA ILE A 132 30.57 -10.95 4.06
C ILE A 132 29.79 -12.19 4.52
N LYS A 133 28.53 -12.36 4.10
CA LYS A 133 27.71 -13.54 4.42
C LYS A 133 28.34 -14.86 3.92
N GLN A 134 29.02 -14.85 2.77
CA GLN A 134 29.79 -16.00 2.27
C GLN A 134 31.13 -16.24 3.00
N ARG A 135 31.65 -15.23 3.70
CA ARG A 135 32.92 -15.29 4.45
C ARG A 135 32.75 -15.58 5.94
N LEU A 136 31.51 -15.51 6.45
CA LEU A 136 31.16 -15.89 7.81
C LEU A 136 30.84 -17.39 7.86
N PRO A 137 31.62 -18.22 8.58
CA PRO A 137 31.27 -19.60 8.85
C PRO A 137 30.12 -19.61 9.87
N PHE A 138 28.88 -19.66 9.38
CA PHE A 138 27.78 -20.14 10.23
C PHE A 138 27.90 -21.66 10.30
N ARG A 139 28.45 -22.11 11.44
CA ARG A 139 28.15 -23.40 12.04
C ARG A 139 26.72 -23.37 12.60
#